data_AF-A0A1F7NMT7-F1
#
_entry.id   AF-A0A1F7NMT7-F1
#
_cell.length_a   1.000
_cell.length_b   1.000
_cell.length_c   1.000
_cell.angle_alpha   90.00
_cell.angle_beta   90.00
_cell.angle_gamma   90.00
#
_symmetry.space_group_name_H-M   'P 1'
#
loop_
_entity.id
_entity.type
_entity.pdbx_description
1 polymer ?
#
loop_
_entity_poly.entity_id
_entity_poly.type
_entity_poly.pdbx_seq_one_letter_code
_entity_poly.pdbx_strand_id
1 'polypeptide(L)'
;LYNWEGLQVLLIMGAYKMQGAVDVAVAFVDDGVFAITQGQDSTLLGVKPIAKTYPALPDFEIDRFYVDEQSLADRNLTLDDLVIKPEPLDAAGMARLLGEQDAVLPF
;
A
#
# COMPACT_ATOMS: atom_id res chain seq x y z
N LEU A 1 10.17 0.27 -10.23
CA LEU A 1 9.63 -0.80 -11.10
C LEU A 1 8.62 -1.61 -10.31
N TYR A 2 9.04 -2.22 -9.19
CA TYR A 2 8.18 -3.01 -8.31
C TYR A 2 6.90 -2.30 -7.80
N ASN A 3 6.98 -1.06 -7.31
CA ASN A 3 5.78 -0.34 -6.84
C ASN A 3 4.71 -0.13 -7.93
N TRP A 4 5.13 -0.03 -9.20
CA TRP A 4 4.22 0.12 -10.33
C TRP A 4 3.54 -1.21 -10.67
N GLU A 5 4.32 -2.29 -10.70
CA GLU A 5 3.81 -3.64 -10.95
C GLU A 5 2.87 -4.07 -9.82
N GLY A 6 3.24 -3.81 -8.56
CA GLY A 6 2.40 -4.04 -7.39
C GLY A 6 1.06 -3.30 -7.49
N LEU A 7 1.05 -2.03 -7.90
CA LEU A 7 -0.20 -1.29 -8.13
C LEU A 7 -1.06 -1.91 -9.25
N GLN A 8 -0.45 -2.39 -10.34
CA GLN A 8 -1.21 -3.07 -11.40
C GLN A 8 -1.83 -4.37 -10.91
N VAL A 9 -1.09 -5.15 -10.12
CA VAL A 9 -1.63 -6.35 -9.47
C VAL A 9 -2.76 -5.99 -8.53
N LEU A 10 -2.64 -4.93 -7.73
CA LEU A 10 -3.73 -4.45 -6.87
C LEU A 10 -5.00 -4.16 -7.68
N LEU A 11 -4.91 -3.45 -8.80
CA LEU A 11 -6.08 -3.17 -9.65
C LEU A 11 -6.73 -4.45 -10.19
N ILE A 12 -5.93 -5.44 -10.57
CA ILE A 12 -6.43 -6.76 -11.00
C ILE A 12 -7.11 -7.47 -9.82
N MET A 13 -6.50 -7.47 -8.64
CA MET A 13 -7.06 -8.09 -7.43
C MET A 13 -8.35 -7.40 -6.98
N GLY A 14 -8.47 -6.08 -7.13
CA GLY A 14 -9.71 -5.33 -6.90
C GLY A 14 -10.85 -5.83 -7.80
N ALA A 15 -10.56 -6.17 -9.06
CA ALA A 15 -11.56 -6.76 -9.95
C ALA A 15 -12.06 -8.14 -9.48
N TYR A 16 -11.20 -8.95 -8.85
CA TYR A 16 -11.60 -10.22 -8.25
C TYR A 16 -12.33 -10.03 -6.91
N LYS A 17 -11.93 -9.02 -6.12
CA LYS A 17 -12.61 -8.67 -4.87
C LYS A 17 -14.05 -8.22 -5.10
N MET A 18 -14.29 -7.36 -6.10
CA MET A 18 -15.65 -6.96 -6.52
C MET A 18 -16.53 -8.12 -6.99
N GLN A 19 -15.93 -9.25 -7.37
CA GLN A 19 -16.64 -10.49 -7.72
C GLN A 19 -16.82 -11.42 -6.51
N GLY A 20 -16.36 -11.03 -5.32
CA GLY A 20 -16.39 -11.84 -4.10
C GLY A 20 -15.44 -13.03 -4.11
N ALA A 21 -14.44 -13.06 -5.00
CA ALA A 21 -13.56 -14.21 -5.17
C ALA A 21 -12.36 -14.22 -4.22
N VAL A 22 -11.89 -13.05 -3.79
CA VAL A 22 -10.73 -12.88 -2.91
C VAL A 22 -10.93 -11.72 -1.97
N ASP A 23 -10.31 -11.78 -0.80
CA ASP A 23 -10.07 -10.61 0.04
C ASP A 23 -8.66 -10.07 -0.18
N VAL A 24 -8.51 -8.75 -0.06
CA VAL A 24 -7.26 -8.05 -0.30
C VAL A 24 -6.93 -7.18 0.90
N ALA A 25 -5.72 -7.36 1.42
CA ALA A 25 -5.08 -6.46 2.38
C ALA A 25 -3.76 -6.00 1.80
N VAL A 26 -3.41 -4.72 2.02
CA VAL A 26 -2.20 -4.11 1.49
C VAL A 26 -1.37 -3.60 2.67
N ALA A 27 -0.14 -4.09 2.79
CA ALA A 27 0.80 -3.67 3.84
C ALA A 27 1.99 -2.92 3.24
N PHE A 28 2.33 -1.77 3.81
CA PHE A 28 3.53 -1.01 3.46
C PHE A 28 4.60 -1.21 4.54
N VAL A 29 5.72 -1.82 4.17
CA VAL A 29 6.80 -2.22 5.06
C VAL A 29 8.15 -1.75 4.49
N ASP A 30 9.11 -1.44 5.35
CA ASP A 30 10.43 -0.90 5.00
C ASP A 30 10.32 0.31 4.07
N ASP A 31 10.99 0.28 2.91
CA ASP A 31 10.96 1.35 1.91
C ASP A 31 9.62 1.42 1.16
N GLY A 32 8.74 0.42 1.33
CA GLY A 32 7.40 0.42 0.78
C GLY A 32 6.54 1.60 1.27
N VAL A 33 6.84 2.17 2.45
CA VAL A 33 6.16 3.36 2.96
C VAL A 33 6.32 4.58 2.05
N PHE A 34 7.43 4.66 1.30
CA PHE A 34 7.64 5.73 0.32
C PHE A 34 6.71 5.63 -0.90
N ALA A 35 6.05 4.49 -1.14
CA ALA A 35 5.11 4.36 -2.25
C ALA A 35 3.89 5.28 -2.10
N ILE A 36 3.55 5.63 -0.87
CA ILE A 36 2.34 6.38 -0.49
C ILE A 36 2.64 7.74 0.14
N THR A 37 3.86 8.26 0.02
CA THR A 37 4.17 9.61 0.51
C THR A 37 3.57 10.70 -0.38
N GLN A 38 3.19 11.81 0.24
CA GLN A 38 2.73 13.02 -0.44
C GLN A 38 3.90 13.73 -1.16
N GLY A 39 3.56 14.68 -2.03
CA GLY A 39 4.57 15.57 -2.63
C GLY A 39 5.48 14.93 -3.68
N GLN A 40 5.20 13.70 -4.12
CA GLN A 40 5.95 13.05 -5.20
C GLN A 40 5.80 13.82 -6.52
N ASP A 41 6.89 14.43 -6.98
CA ASP A 41 7.01 15.08 -8.29
C ASP A 41 8.03 14.33 -9.16
N SER A 42 7.51 13.53 -10.09
CA SER A 42 8.29 12.80 -11.09
C SER A 42 8.28 13.46 -12.47
N THR A 43 7.94 14.75 -12.56
CA THR A 43 7.89 15.50 -13.84
C THR A 43 9.23 15.45 -14.58
N LEU A 44 10.34 15.60 -13.85
CA LEU A 44 11.69 15.53 -14.43
C LEU A 44 12.08 14.12 -14.92
N LEU A 45 11.41 13.08 -14.42
CA LEU A 45 11.63 11.70 -14.82
C LEU A 45 10.71 11.28 -15.98
N GLY A 46 9.72 12.10 -16.35
CA GLY A 46 8.75 11.77 -17.40
C GLY A 46 7.78 10.63 -17.05
N VAL A 47 7.68 10.28 -15.76
CA VAL A 47 6.81 9.19 -15.25
C VAL A 47 5.67 9.79 -14.44
N LYS A 48 4.48 9.20 -14.49
CA LYS A 48 3.34 9.63 -13.66
C LYS A 48 3.58 9.28 -12.18
N PRO A 49 3.30 10.19 -11.23
CA PRO A 49 3.37 9.88 -9.80
C PRO A 49 2.35 8.80 -9.43
N ILE A 50 2.83 7.67 -8.91
CA ILE A 50 2.04 6.48 -8.60
C ILE A 50 1.20 6.70 -7.33
N ALA A 51 1.73 7.46 -6.37
CA ALA A 51 1.05 7.78 -5.11
C ALA A 51 -0.37 8.34 -5.32
N LYS A 52 -0.61 9.05 -6.42
CA LYS A 52 -1.92 9.64 -6.75
C LYS A 52 -3.02 8.61 -7.05
N THR A 53 -2.67 7.35 -7.30
CA THR A 53 -3.65 6.29 -7.57
C THR A 53 -4.19 5.66 -6.29
N TYR A 54 -3.40 5.62 -5.21
CA TYR A 54 -3.82 4.99 -3.94
C TYR A 54 -5.13 5.54 -3.36
N PRO A 55 -5.38 6.88 -3.37
CA PRO A 55 -6.65 7.42 -2.87
C PRO A 55 -7.91 6.96 -3.63
N ALA A 56 -7.76 6.48 -4.87
CA ALA A 56 -8.86 5.98 -5.70
C ALA A 56 -9.06 4.45 -5.56
N LEU A 57 -8.16 3.74 -4.90
CA LEU A 57 -8.27 2.28 -4.72
C LEU A 57 -9.53 1.81 -3.95
N PRO A 58 -10.09 2.59 -2.99
CA PRO A 58 -11.37 2.25 -2.39
C PRO A 58 -12.54 2.15 -3.39
N ASP A 59 -12.49 2.85 -4.52
CA ASP A 59 -13.49 2.72 -5.59
C ASP A 59 -13.48 1.33 -6.25
N PHE A 60 -12.41 0.56 -6.04
CA PHE A 60 -12.23 -0.82 -6.50
C PHE A 60 -12.37 -1.83 -5.34
N GLU A 61 -13.01 -1.43 -4.25
CA GLU A 61 -13.16 -2.17 -2.99
C GLU A 61 -11.83 -2.48 -2.27
N ILE A 62 -10.73 -1.81 -2.62
CA ILE A 62 -9.46 -1.98 -1.92
C ILE A 62 -9.33 -0.89 -0.86
N ASP A 63 -9.68 -1.21 0.38
CA ASP A 63 -9.76 -0.27 1.51
C ASP A 63 -8.98 -0.71 2.76
N ARG A 64 -8.52 -1.97 2.81
CA ARG A 64 -7.71 -2.51 3.90
C ARG A 64 -6.22 -2.21 3.72
N PHE A 65 -5.82 -1.01 4.10
CA PHE A 65 -4.42 -0.57 4.07
C PHE A 65 -3.79 -0.61 5.46
N TYR A 66 -2.58 -1.14 5.56
CA TYR A 66 -1.80 -1.26 6.78
C TYR A 66 -0.38 -0.71 6.56
N VAL A 67 0.24 -0.17 7.60
CA VAL A 67 1.62 0.34 7.53
C VAL A 67 2.41 -0.11 8.75
N ASP A 68 3.66 -0.49 8.55
CA ASP A 68 4.57 -0.80 9.66
C ASP A 68 4.98 0.50 10.39
N GLU A 69 4.68 0.57 11.69
CA GLU A 69 4.95 1.73 12.53
C GLU A 69 6.45 2.04 12.60
N GLN A 70 7.29 1.01 12.72
CA GLN A 70 8.73 1.19 12.82
C GLN A 70 9.31 1.75 11.51
N SER A 71 8.81 1.28 10.36
CA SER A 71 9.23 1.75 9.04
C SER A 71 8.97 3.24 8.84
N LEU A 72 7.84 3.76 9.36
CA LEU A 72 7.56 5.19 9.37
C LEU A 72 8.53 5.94 10.31
N ALA A 73 8.70 5.45 11.53
CA ALA A 73 9.56 6.07 12.54
C ALA A 73 11.03 6.19 12.08
N ASP A 74 11.58 5.11 11.51
CA ASP A 74 12.95 5.06 11.00
C ASP A 74 13.22 6.08 9.88
N ARG A 75 12.15 6.49 9.18
CA ARG A 75 12.19 7.45 8.06
C ARG A 75 11.71 8.85 8.45
N ASN A 76 11.43 9.09 9.74
CA ASN A 76 10.82 10.33 10.25
C ASN A 76 9.53 10.72 9.51
N LEU A 77 8.70 9.73 9.16
CA LEU A 77 7.40 9.93 8.53
C LEU A 77 6.29 9.76 9.56
N THR A 78 5.19 10.47 9.32
CA THR A 78 3.93 10.35 10.05
C THR A 78 2.80 10.01 9.08
N LEU A 79 1.63 9.63 9.62
CA LEU A 79 0.45 9.40 8.78
C LEU A 79 0.00 10.65 8.00
N ASP A 80 0.39 11.85 8.42
CA ASP A 80 0.07 13.10 7.72
C ASP A 80 0.93 13.33 6.48
N ASP A 81 2.06 12.63 6.38
CA ASP A 81 2.93 12.65 5.21
C ASP A 81 2.45 11.69 4.09
N LEU A 82 1.35 10.96 4.30
CA LEU A 82 0.86 9.91 3.41
C LEU A 82 -0.38 10.34 2.63
N VAL A 83 -0.53 9.87 1.38
CA VAL A 83 -1.67 10.17 0.49
C VAL A 83 -2.96 9.43 0.87
N ILE A 84 -2.83 8.36 1.65
CA ILE A 84 -3.92 7.57 2.25
C ILE A 84 -3.67 7.44 3.76
N LYS A 85 -4.68 6.99 4.51
CA LYS A 85 -4.59 6.77 5.96
C LYS A 85 -4.62 5.27 6.27
N PRO A 86 -3.49 4.55 6.11
CA PRO A 86 -3.39 3.15 6.49
C PRO A 86 -3.48 2.99 8.02
N GLU A 87 -3.92 1.82 8.46
CA GLU A 87 -3.87 1.42 9.86
C GLU A 87 -2.41 1.11 10.26
N PRO A 88 -1.82 1.83 11.23
CA PRO A 88 -0.49 1.53 11.71
C PRO A 88 -0.49 0.23 12.52
N LEU A 89 0.48 -0.64 12.26
CA LEU A 89 0.69 -1.89 12.97
C LEU A 89 2.11 -1.96 13.52
N ASP A 90 2.24 -2.49 14.73
CA ASP A 90 3.52 -2.89 15.29
C ASP A 90 3.99 -4.24 14.70
N ALA A 91 5.19 -4.68 15.06
CA ALA A 91 5.76 -5.94 14.57
C ALA A 91 4.88 -7.17 14.86
N ALA A 92 4.15 -7.18 15.99
CA ALA A 92 3.26 -8.27 16.34
C ALA A 92 1.97 -8.25 15.50
N GLY A 93 1.40 -7.08 15.29
CA GLY A 93 0.25 -6.85 14.41
C GLY A 93 0.56 -7.23 12.98
N MET A 94 1.74 -6.85 12.47
CA MET A 94 2.20 -7.21 11.13
C MET A 94 2.38 -8.73 11.00
N ALA A 95 3.02 -9.38 11.97
CA ALA A 95 3.19 -10.83 11.98
C ALA A 95 1.84 -11.56 12.00
N ARG A 96 0.86 -11.05 12.75
CA ARG A 96 -0.49 -11.59 12.77
C ARG A 96 -1.21 -11.40 11.43
N LEU A 97 -1.16 -10.19 10.86
CA LEU A 97 -1.76 -9.88 9.56
C LEU A 97 -1.26 -10.86 8.49
N LEU A 98 0.06 -11.06 8.42
CA LEU A 98 0.70 -11.97 7.48
C LEU A 98 0.31 -13.43 7.73
N GLY A 99 0.20 -13.85 8.99
CA GLY A 99 -0.20 -15.22 9.36
C GLY A 99 -1.67 -15.53 9.08
N GLU A 100 -2.52 -14.52 8.94
CA GLU A 100 -3.94 -14.66 8.58
C GLU A 100 -4.17 -14.77 7.05
N GLN A 101 -3.18 -14.46 6.22
CA GLN A 101 -3.33 -14.51 4.76
C GLN A 101 -3.10 -15.92 4.20
N ASP A 102 -3.94 -16.35 3.26
CA ASP A 102 -3.73 -17.59 2.49
C ASP A 102 -2.52 -17.48 1.54
N ALA A 103 -2.22 -16.28 1.06
CA ALA A 103 -1.11 -15.99 0.15
C ALA A 103 -0.58 -14.57 0.35
N VAL A 104 0.75 -14.40 0.18
CA VAL A 104 1.42 -13.10 0.24
C VAL A 104 2.15 -12.85 -1.07
N LEU A 105 1.92 -11.68 -1.66
CA LEU A 105 2.56 -11.24 -2.90
C LEU A 105 3.51 -10.07 -2.60
N PRO A 106 4.82 -10.31 -2.47
CA PRO A 106 5.80 -9.24 -2.21
C PRO A 106 6.16 -8.50 -3.51
N PHE A 107 6.36 -7.19 -3.39
CA PHE A 107 6.83 -6.30 -4.46
C PHE A 107 7.93 -5.39 -3.91
#